data_AF-A0A445CMG1-F1
#
_entry.id   AF-A0A445CMG1-F1
#
_cell.length_a   1.000
_cell.length_b   1.000
_cell.length_c   1.000
_cell.angle_alpha   90.00
_cell.angle_beta   90.00
_cell.angle_gamma   90.00
#
_symmetry.space_group_name_H-M   'P 1'
#
loop_
_entity.id
_entity.type
_entity.pdbx_description
1 polymer ?
#
loop_
_entity_poly.entity_id
_entity_poly.type
_entity_poly.pdbx_seq_one_letter_code
_entity_poly.pdbx_strand_id
1 'polypeptide(L)'
;MEIGGGRKLKSTETMAVQSVTRSAPPPRNRSKPITFLQNPKIPFAASLLFADAVLVALIIAFVPYTKIDWDAYMSQVTGFLKGERDYGNLKGDTGPLVYPAGFLYIYSAFQYLTAGQVYPAQILFGILYIINLAIILLIYVKTDVLPWWALCLLSLSKRVHSIFVLRLFNDCVAMMFLHAALLLLMHRRWNLGLIVFSVAVSVKMNVLLYAPPLLLLMLKVQIILTVEHVVFIICLKLSQMRSYNLFYSKYLQSMDIIGVFWALAGAALVQVHTCELVILGFKNDLFSSVSTGQILLGLPFLVSHPVAYISRAFNLGRVFIHFWSVNFKFIPEPVFVSKGFAIFLLAAHLILLALFAHYRWCK
;
A
#
# COMPACT_ATOMS: atom_id res chain seq x y z
N MET A 1 37.57 38.83 90.58
CA MET A 1 38.99 39.01 90.23
C MET A 1 39.51 37.63 89.86
N GLU A 2 40.07 37.48 88.66
CA GLU A 2 40.77 36.28 88.09
C GLU A 2 39.90 35.02 87.84
N ILE A 3 39.55 34.62 86.61
CA ILE A 3 40.28 34.20 85.38
C ILE A 3 40.82 32.76 85.44
N GLY A 4 40.37 31.94 84.46
CA GLY A 4 41.03 30.72 83.95
C GLY A 4 40.50 29.42 84.55
N GLY A 5 40.18 28.36 83.82
CA GLY A 5 40.37 27.99 82.43
C GLY A 5 40.13 26.47 82.31
N GLY A 6 39.70 25.97 81.15
CA GLY A 6 39.66 24.53 80.88
C GLY A 6 38.34 24.00 80.31
N ARG A 7 38.11 24.25 79.02
CA ARG A 7 37.05 23.63 78.22
C ARG A 7 37.43 22.17 77.93
N LYS A 8 36.76 21.19 78.56
CA LYS A 8 36.78 19.77 78.13
C LYS A 8 35.64 19.53 77.13
N LEU A 9 35.99 19.15 75.90
CA LEU A 9 35.06 18.74 74.85
C LEU A 9 34.26 17.50 75.31
N LYS A 10 32.92 17.62 75.30
CA LYS A 10 31.99 16.49 75.45
C LYS A 10 32.01 15.67 74.17
N SER A 11 32.23 14.36 74.29
CA SER A 11 32.10 13.38 73.21
C SER A 11 30.68 13.36 72.66
N THR A 12 30.53 13.59 71.37
CA THR A 12 29.28 13.45 70.62
C THR A 12 28.86 11.97 70.58
N GLU A 13 27.69 11.66 71.13
CA GLU A 13 27.04 10.36 70.99
C GLU A 13 26.86 10.02 69.50
N THR A 14 27.29 8.82 69.13
CA THR A 14 27.13 8.27 67.79
C THR A 14 25.67 7.80 67.65
N MET A 15 24.83 8.59 66.97
CA MET A 15 23.51 8.13 66.53
C MET A 15 23.70 7.00 65.50
N ALA A 16 23.33 5.78 65.88
CA ALA A 16 23.27 4.65 64.98
C ALA A 16 22.24 4.91 63.87
N VAL A 17 22.69 4.88 62.62
CA VAL A 17 21.83 4.95 61.43
C VAL A 17 20.98 3.66 61.40
N GLN A 18 19.67 3.77 61.59
CA GLN A 18 18.74 2.68 61.32
C GLN A 18 18.84 2.29 59.84
N SER A 19 19.15 1.02 59.58
CA SER A 19 19.15 0.45 58.24
C SER A 19 17.73 0.45 57.68
N VAL A 20 17.48 1.24 56.64
CA VAL A 20 16.26 1.19 55.85
C VAL A 20 16.21 -0.16 55.14
N THR A 21 15.39 -1.09 55.63
CA THR A 21 15.08 -2.33 54.91
C THR A 21 14.37 -1.97 53.60
N ARG A 22 15.01 -2.28 52.47
CA ARG A 22 14.41 -2.14 51.14
C ARG A 22 13.13 -2.98 51.09
N SER A 23 11.99 -2.33 50.91
CA SER A 23 10.73 -3.01 50.59
C SER A 23 10.88 -3.74 49.25
N ALA A 24 10.33 -4.96 49.19
CA ALA A 24 10.36 -5.77 47.99
C ALA A 24 9.62 -5.04 46.85
N PRO A 25 10.12 -5.11 45.60
CA PRO A 25 9.47 -4.47 44.47
C PRO A 25 8.06 -5.07 44.24
N PRO A 26 7.09 -4.26 43.78
CA PRO A 26 5.74 -4.74 43.54
C PRO A 26 5.74 -5.90 42.53
N PRO A 27 4.81 -6.86 42.67
CA PRO A 27 4.78 -8.02 41.80
C PRO A 27 4.64 -7.58 40.34
N ARG A 28 5.61 -8.00 39.53
CA ARG A 28 5.65 -7.74 38.09
C ARG A 28 4.41 -8.39 37.47
N ASN A 29 3.44 -7.58 37.06
CA ASN A 29 2.22 -8.03 36.40
C ASN A 29 2.64 -8.80 35.13
N ARG A 30 2.67 -10.13 35.19
CA ARG A 30 2.94 -10.97 34.03
C ARG A 30 1.82 -10.70 33.04
N SER A 31 2.13 -10.02 31.93
CA SER A 31 1.26 -9.98 30.78
C SER A 31 0.86 -11.43 30.46
N LYS A 32 -0.43 -11.73 30.55
CA LYS A 32 -0.95 -13.02 30.13
C LYS A 32 -0.50 -13.22 28.68
N PRO A 33 0.10 -14.38 28.33
CA PRO A 33 0.42 -14.65 26.93
C PRO A 33 -0.88 -14.52 26.15
N ILE A 34 -0.87 -13.70 25.09
CA ILE A 34 -2.01 -13.54 24.19
C ILE A 34 -2.21 -14.90 23.53
N THR A 35 -3.07 -15.73 24.10
CA THR A 35 -3.43 -17.04 23.54
C THR A 35 -4.25 -16.82 22.28
N PHE A 36 -3.73 -17.33 21.16
CA PHE A 36 -4.30 -17.34 19.80
C PHE A 36 -5.80 -17.70 19.72
N LEU A 37 -6.33 -18.38 20.73
CA LEU A 37 -7.73 -18.82 20.86
C LEU A 37 -8.70 -17.80 21.47
N GLN A 38 -8.24 -16.64 21.97
CA GLN A 38 -9.14 -15.65 22.57
C GLN A 38 -9.85 -14.75 21.55
N ASN A 39 -9.30 -14.59 20.34
CA ASN A 39 -9.96 -13.84 19.28
C ASN A 39 -10.70 -14.82 18.34
N PRO A 40 -12.05 -14.90 18.39
CA PRO A 40 -12.81 -15.84 17.56
C PRO A 40 -12.62 -15.61 16.05
N LYS A 41 -12.15 -14.43 15.63
CA LYS A 41 -11.92 -14.09 14.21
C LYS A 41 -10.83 -14.94 13.57
N ILE A 42 -9.76 -15.28 14.30
CA ILE A 42 -8.62 -16.04 13.76
C ILE A 42 -9.01 -17.49 13.43
N PRO A 43 -9.53 -18.31 14.37
CA PRO A 43 -9.94 -19.67 14.06
C PRO A 43 -11.11 -19.69 13.06
N PHE A 44 -12.00 -18.70 13.10
CA PHE A 44 -13.07 -18.57 12.11
C PHE A 44 -12.51 -18.30 10.70
N ALA A 45 -11.57 -17.36 10.55
CA ALA A 45 -10.92 -17.07 9.26
C ALA A 45 -10.17 -18.29 8.71
N ALA A 46 -9.47 -19.05 9.58
CA ALA A 46 -8.79 -20.28 9.17
C ALA A 46 -9.78 -21.35 8.70
N SER A 47 -10.89 -21.52 9.42
CA SER A 47 -11.97 -22.45 9.04
C SER A 47 -12.61 -22.04 7.72
N LEU A 48 -12.80 -20.74 7.51
CA LEU A 48 -13.37 -20.19 6.28
C LEU A 48 -12.44 -20.44 5.09
N LEU A 49 -11.13 -20.24 5.23
CA LEU A 49 -10.15 -20.56 4.19
C LEU A 49 -10.19 -22.03 3.78
N PHE A 50 -10.29 -22.93 4.77
CA PHE A 50 -10.41 -24.36 4.49
C PHE A 50 -11.71 -24.69 3.75
N ALA A 51 -12.85 -24.17 4.23
CA ALA A 51 -14.15 -24.38 3.59
C ALA A 51 -14.16 -23.87 2.15
N ASP A 52 -13.57 -22.69 1.90
CA ASP A 52 -13.52 -22.10 0.57
C ASP A 52 -12.53 -22.82 -0.37
N ALA A 53 -11.44 -23.38 0.18
CA ALA A 53 -10.55 -24.24 -0.60
C ALA A 53 -11.27 -25.51 -1.09
N VAL A 54 -12.10 -26.11 -0.24
CA VAL A 54 -12.97 -27.23 -0.63
C VAL A 54 -13.99 -26.77 -1.67
N LEU A 55 -14.66 -25.63 -1.46
CA LEU A 55 -15.62 -25.08 -2.42
C LEU A 55 -14.97 -24.84 -3.79
N VAL A 56 -13.79 -24.24 -3.83
CA VAL A 56 -13.04 -24.00 -5.07
C VAL A 56 -12.69 -25.32 -5.76
N ALA A 57 -12.24 -26.33 -5.02
CA ALA A 57 -11.97 -27.65 -5.59
C ALA A 57 -13.23 -28.28 -6.20
N LEU A 58 -14.37 -28.16 -5.51
CA LEU A 58 -15.68 -28.62 -6.02
C LEU A 58 -16.12 -27.84 -7.27
N ILE A 59 -15.92 -26.52 -7.31
CA ILE A 59 -16.23 -25.70 -8.48
C ILE A 59 -15.40 -26.16 -9.68
N ILE A 60 -14.10 -26.39 -9.50
CA ILE A 60 -13.21 -26.86 -10.57
C ILE A 60 -13.64 -28.25 -11.06
N ALA A 61 -14.06 -29.14 -10.15
CA ALA A 61 -14.47 -30.50 -10.50
C ALA A 61 -15.84 -30.58 -11.21
N PHE A 62 -16.80 -29.73 -10.82
CA PHE A 62 -18.21 -29.89 -11.22
C PHE A 62 -18.77 -28.78 -12.10
N VAL A 63 -18.11 -27.61 -12.18
CA VAL A 63 -18.62 -26.48 -12.97
C VAL A 63 -17.82 -26.33 -14.27
N PRO A 64 -18.48 -26.31 -15.44
CA PRO A 64 -17.80 -26.14 -16.71
C PRO A 64 -16.99 -24.85 -16.79
N TYR A 65 -15.77 -24.95 -17.32
CA TYR A 65 -14.92 -23.82 -17.63
C TYR A 65 -15.58 -22.90 -18.67
N THR A 66 -15.45 -21.58 -18.49
CA THR A 66 -15.96 -20.59 -19.44
C THR A 66 -14.78 -19.90 -20.13
N LYS A 67 -14.52 -20.28 -21.38
CA LYS A 67 -13.46 -19.68 -22.19
C LYS A 67 -13.76 -18.20 -22.45
N ILE A 68 -12.87 -17.33 -21.98
CA ILE A 68 -12.90 -15.90 -22.29
C ILE A 68 -11.50 -15.46 -22.71
N ASP A 69 -10.59 -15.22 -21.76
CA ASP A 69 -9.31 -14.57 -22.06
C ASP A 69 -8.08 -15.48 -21.96
N TRP A 70 -8.16 -16.66 -21.34
CA TRP A 70 -6.99 -17.53 -21.13
C TRP A 70 -6.22 -17.83 -22.41
N ASP A 71 -6.92 -18.24 -23.48
CA ASP A 71 -6.29 -18.58 -24.76
C ASP A 71 -5.69 -17.34 -25.45
N ALA A 72 -6.31 -16.17 -25.27
CA ALA A 72 -5.76 -14.91 -25.75
C ALA A 72 -4.48 -14.55 -24.98
N TYR A 73 -4.44 -14.77 -23.66
CA TYR A 73 -3.25 -14.60 -22.84
C TYR A 73 -2.13 -15.55 -23.30
N MET A 74 -2.43 -16.85 -23.49
CA MET A 74 -1.43 -17.82 -23.95
C MET A 74 -0.89 -17.50 -25.34
N SER A 75 -1.72 -16.99 -26.25
CA SER A 75 -1.29 -16.53 -27.57
C SER A 75 -0.33 -15.33 -27.48
N GLN A 76 -0.68 -14.33 -26.66
CA GLN A 76 0.16 -13.15 -26.43
C GLN A 76 1.52 -13.53 -25.80
N VAL A 77 1.50 -14.41 -24.79
CA VAL A 77 2.71 -14.89 -24.12
C VAL A 77 3.58 -15.71 -25.07
N THR A 78 2.97 -16.56 -25.90
CA THR A 78 3.71 -17.34 -26.92
C THR A 78 4.42 -16.42 -27.92
N GLY A 79 3.77 -15.34 -28.36
CA GLY A 79 4.42 -14.32 -29.19
C GLY A 79 5.64 -13.70 -28.49
N PHE A 80 5.48 -13.31 -27.23
CA PHE A 80 6.58 -12.77 -26.42
C PHE A 80 7.74 -13.78 -26.25
N LEU A 81 7.45 -15.04 -25.95
CA LEU A 81 8.46 -16.10 -25.80
C LEU A 81 9.20 -16.39 -27.11
N LYS A 82 8.55 -16.21 -28.27
CA LYS A 82 9.18 -16.32 -29.60
C LYS A 82 10.07 -15.13 -29.96
N GLY A 83 10.16 -14.11 -29.11
CA GLY A 83 11.03 -12.95 -29.31
C GLY A 83 10.30 -11.69 -29.78
N GLU A 84 8.97 -11.70 -29.90
CA GLU A 84 8.22 -10.49 -30.26
C GLU A 84 8.34 -9.42 -29.15
N ARG A 85 8.65 -8.18 -29.55
CA ARG A 85 8.82 -7.02 -28.67
C ARG A 85 8.00 -5.81 -29.12
N ASP A 86 7.33 -5.89 -30.26
CA ASP A 86 6.32 -4.90 -30.62
C ASP A 86 4.97 -5.29 -30.01
N TYR A 87 4.53 -4.52 -29.02
CA TYR A 87 3.18 -4.60 -28.45
C TYR A 87 2.08 -4.45 -29.52
N GLY A 88 2.41 -3.82 -30.65
CA GLY A 88 1.69 -3.80 -31.91
C GLY A 88 1.16 -5.16 -32.36
N ASN A 89 2.03 -6.17 -32.27
CA ASN A 89 1.86 -7.50 -32.84
C ASN A 89 1.43 -8.54 -31.81
N LEU A 90 1.62 -8.27 -30.50
CA LEU A 90 1.15 -9.12 -29.42
C LEU A 90 -0.38 -9.05 -29.31
N LYS A 91 -1.09 -10.01 -29.92
CA LYS A 91 -2.56 -10.10 -29.92
C LYS A 91 -3.01 -11.54 -29.72
N GLY A 92 -4.22 -11.71 -29.19
CA GLY A 92 -4.92 -12.99 -29.12
C GLY A 92 -6.36 -12.83 -29.63
N ASP A 93 -7.16 -13.88 -29.52
CA ASP A 93 -8.53 -13.93 -30.03
C ASP A 93 -9.43 -12.81 -29.46
N THR A 94 -9.15 -12.34 -28.23
CA THR A 94 -9.90 -11.25 -27.58
C THR A 94 -9.32 -9.86 -27.83
N GLY A 95 -8.30 -9.75 -28.67
CA GLY A 95 -7.72 -8.48 -29.13
C GLY A 95 -6.25 -8.27 -28.73
N PRO A 96 -5.76 -7.02 -28.84
CA PRO A 96 -4.37 -6.70 -28.59
C PRO A 96 -4.01 -6.72 -27.10
N LEU A 97 -2.75 -7.04 -26.82
CA LEU A 97 -2.16 -6.91 -25.49
C LEU A 97 -2.19 -5.44 -25.06
N VAL A 98 -2.71 -5.22 -23.86
CA VAL A 98 -2.82 -3.89 -23.22
C VAL A 98 -2.51 -3.92 -21.74
N TYR A 99 -1.77 -4.93 -21.32
CA TYR A 99 -1.25 -5.01 -19.97
C TYR A 99 0.22 -4.65 -19.98
N PRO A 100 0.73 -3.96 -18.95
CA PRO A 100 2.16 -3.67 -18.88
C PRO A 100 3.01 -4.95 -18.79
N ALA A 101 4.33 -4.81 -18.93
CA ALA A 101 5.21 -5.95 -19.17
C ALA A 101 5.20 -7.01 -18.05
N GLY A 102 4.86 -6.64 -16.82
CA GLY A 102 4.72 -7.57 -15.69
C GLY A 102 3.75 -8.72 -15.98
N PHE A 103 2.68 -8.46 -16.74
CA PHE A 103 1.77 -9.50 -17.22
C PHE A 103 2.49 -10.59 -18.01
N LEU A 104 3.33 -10.21 -18.98
CA LEU A 104 4.01 -11.16 -19.86
C LEU A 104 4.97 -12.06 -19.07
N TYR A 105 5.72 -11.53 -18.11
CA TYR A 105 6.62 -12.33 -17.28
C TYR A 105 5.87 -13.32 -16.39
N ILE A 106 4.82 -12.87 -15.72
CA ILE A 106 4.03 -13.74 -14.84
C ILE A 106 3.33 -14.83 -15.64
N TYR A 107 2.70 -14.47 -16.76
CA TYR A 107 1.99 -15.44 -17.57
C TYR A 107 2.93 -16.36 -18.37
N SER A 108 4.18 -15.96 -18.62
CA SER A 108 5.23 -16.87 -19.09
C SER A 108 5.52 -17.96 -18.05
N ALA A 109 5.62 -17.59 -16.77
CA ALA A 109 5.75 -18.56 -15.69
C ALA A 109 4.51 -19.45 -15.57
N PHE A 110 3.31 -18.90 -15.74
CA PHE A 110 2.08 -19.70 -15.74
C PHE A 110 2.05 -20.67 -16.91
N GLN A 111 2.45 -20.25 -18.11
CA GLN A 111 2.54 -21.12 -19.28
C GLN A 111 3.53 -22.25 -19.04
N TYR A 112 4.68 -21.98 -18.41
CA TYR A 112 5.64 -23.00 -18.03
C TYR A 112 5.08 -24.01 -17.01
N LEU A 113 4.40 -23.54 -15.97
CA LEU A 113 3.83 -24.39 -14.91
C LEU A 113 2.62 -25.21 -15.35
N THR A 114 1.83 -24.68 -16.28
CA THR A 114 0.55 -25.29 -16.70
C THR A 114 0.62 -25.97 -18.06
N ALA A 115 1.75 -25.84 -18.77
CA ALA A 115 1.88 -26.14 -20.19
C ALA A 115 0.80 -25.44 -21.07
N GLY A 116 0.23 -24.33 -20.59
CA GLY A 116 -0.89 -23.65 -21.24
C GLY A 116 -2.25 -24.36 -21.11
N GLN A 117 -2.32 -25.48 -20.40
CA GLN A 117 -3.55 -26.26 -20.24
C GLN A 117 -4.51 -25.61 -19.23
N VAL A 118 -5.80 -25.67 -19.53
CA VAL A 118 -6.85 -25.03 -18.73
C VAL A 118 -6.94 -25.65 -17.33
N TYR A 119 -6.96 -26.97 -17.20
CA TYR A 119 -7.17 -27.61 -15.90
C TYR A 119 -6.05 -27.30 -14.87
N PRO A 120 -4.74 -27.44 -15.20
CA PRO A 120 -3.67 -26.95 -14.34
C PRO A 120 -3.76 -25.45 -14.04
N ALA A 121 -4.21 -24.63 -15.00
CA ALA A 121 -4.44 -23.21 -14.78
C ALA A 121 -5.59 -22.95 -13.79
N GLN A 122 -6.68 -23.72 -13.84
CA GLN A 122 -7.76 -23.62 -12.86
C GLN A 122 -7.28 -23.94 -11.44
N ILE A 123 -6.43 -24.96 -11.28
CA ILE A 123 -5.80 -25.28 -9.98
C ILE A 123 -4.91 -24.12 -9.52
N LEU A 124 -4.06 -23.60 -10.39
CA LEU A 124 -3.19 -22.46 -10.10
C LEU A 124 -4.00 -21.23 -9.66
N PHE A 125 -5.06 -20.88 -10.40
CA PHE A 125 -5.95 -19.77 -10.04
C PHE A 125 -6.77 -20.04 -8.78
N GLY A 126 -7.10 -21.30 -8.48
CA GLY A 126 -7.67 -21.70 -7.21
C GLY A 126 -6.73 -21.42 -6.03
N ILE A 127 -5.43 -21.72 -6.19
CA ILE A 127 -4.40 -21.38 -5.19
C ILE A 127 -4.29 -19.85 -5.04
N LEU A 128 -4.23 -19.10 -6.15
CA LEU A 128 -4.19 -17.64 -6.11
C LEU A 128 -5.42 -17.04 -5.41
N TYR A 129 -6.59 -17.62 -5.62
CA TYR A 129 -7.81 -17.22 -4.93
C TYR A 129 -7.71 -17.39 -3.42
N ILE A 130 -7.26 -18.57 -2.95
CA ILE A 130 -7.13 -18.84 -1.51
C ILE A 130 -6.07 -17.94 -0.88
N ILE A 131 -4.96 -17.67 -1.56
CA ILE A 131 -3.95 -16.70 -1.09
C ILE A 131 -4.57 -15.30 -0.99
N ASN A 132 -5.30 -14.86 -2.02
CA ASN A 132 -5.95 -13.56 -2.02
C ASN A 132 -7.00 -13.43 -0.90
N LEU A 133 -7.84 -14.46 -0.69
CA LEU A 133 -8.80 -14.50 0.40
C LEU A 133 -8.10 -14.46 1.76
N ALA A 134 -6.99 -15.16 1.93
CA ALA A 134 -6.21 -15.14 3.17
C ALA A 134 -5.68 -13.74 3.48
N ILE A 135 -5.13 -13.04 2.48
CA ILE A 135 -4.67 -11.65 2.63
C ILE A 135 -5.83 -10.73 3.03
N ILE A 136 -6.99 -10.86 2.39
CA ILE A 136 -8.18 -10.06 2.71
C ILE A 136 -8.64 -10.32 4.14
N LEU A 137 -8.73 -11.59 4.55
CA LEU A 137 -9.10 -11.96 5.93
C LEU A 137 -8.09 -11.40 6.94
N LEU A 138 -6.79 -11.46 6.67
CA LEU A 138 -5.76 -10.86 7.53
C LEU A 138 -5.94 -9.33 7.67
N ILE A 139 -6.30 -8.64 6.58
CA ILE A 139 -6.62 -7.20 6.62
C ILE A 139 -7.80 -6.95 7.56
N TYR A 140 -8.91 -7.68 7.41
CA TYR A 140 -10.12 -7.47 8.23
C TYR A 140 -9.95 -7.89 9.69
N VAL A 141 -9.19 -8.96 9.95
CA VAL A 141 -8.82 -9.36 11.32
C VAL A 141 -7.97 -8.26 11.97
N LYS A 142 -7.05 -7.64 11.23
CA LYS A 142 -6.16 -6.59 11.74
C LYS A 142 -6.86 -5.25 11.95
N THR A 143 -7.78 -4.86 11.06
CA THR A 143 -8.53 -3.59 11.22
C THR A 143 -9.58 -3.67 12.32
N ASP A 144 -10.01 -4.87 12.69
CA ASP A 144 -11.04 -5.13 13.70
C ASP A 144 -12.41 -4.49 13.39
N VAL A 145 -12.63 -4.04 12.14
CA VAL A 145 -13.83 -3.27 11.74
C VAL A 145 -15.11 -4.10 11.59
N LEU A 146 -15.00 -5.41 11.40
CA LEU A 146 -16.14 -6.32 11.22
C LEU A 146 -16.25 -7.31 12.38
N PRO A 147 -17.47 -7.71 12.81
CA PRO A 147 -17.66 -8.85 13.70
C PRO A 147 -17.21 -10.15 13.01
N TRP A 148 -16.85 -11.16 13.80
CA TRP A 148 -16.26 -12.41 13.27
C TRP A 148 -17.15 -13.12 12.24
N TRP A 149 -18.47 -13.14 12.45
CA TRP A 149 -19.41 -13.79 11.54
C TRP A 149 -19.46 -13.10 10.17
N ALA A 150 -19.25 -11.78 10.11
CA ALA A 150 -19.31 -11.02 8.86
C ALA A 150 -18.13 -11.31 7.93
N LEU A 151 -17.08 -11.98 8.41
CA LEU A 151 -15.98 -12.46 7.58
C LEU A 151 -16.48 -13.47 6.52
N CYS A 152 -17.58 -14.20 6.78
CA CYS A 152 -18.13 -15.13 5.80
C CYS A 152 -18.53 -14.42 4.49
N LEU A 153 -19.03 -13.17 4.58
CA LEU A 153 -19.49 -12.39 3.43
C LEU A 153 -18.36 -12.12 2.42
N LEU A 154 -17.10 -12.18 2.85
CA LEU A 154 -15.92 -11.98 2.01
C LEU A 154 -15.66 -13.17 1.07
N SER A 155 -16.19 -14.35 1.41
CA SER A 155 -16.06 -15.59 0.62
C SER A 155 -17.29 -15.88 -0.26
N LEU A 156 -18.50 -15.43 0.10
CA LEU A 156 -19.76 -15.85 -0.56
C LEU A 156 -19.96 -15.34 -2.01
N SER A 157 -19.00 -14.61 -2.58
CA SER A 157 -19.17 -14.03 -3.92
C SER A 157 -19.00 -15.07 -5.03
N LYS A 158 -20.13 -15.52 -5.59
CA LYS A 158 -20.17 -16.35 -6.81
C LYS A 158 -19.37 -15.72 -7.96
N ARG A 159 -19.43 -14.39 -8.09
CA ARG A 159 -18.75 -13.66 -9.17
C ARG A 159 -17.23 -13.76 -9.03
N VAL A 160 -16.70 -13.60 -7.82
CA VAL A 160 -15.25 -13.66 -7.58
C VAL A 160 -14.72 -15.06 -7.86
N HIS A 161 -15.37 -16.10 -7.34
CA HIS A 161 -15.05 -17.49 -7.67
C HIS A 161 -14.98 -17.71 -9.18
N SER A 162 -16.03 -17.29 -9.89
CA SER A 162 -16.10 -17.45 -11.35
C SER A 162 -15.01 -16.66 -12.09
N ILE A 163 -14.64 -15.45 -11.64
CA ILE A 163 -13.54 -14.67 -12.21
C ILE A 163 -12.19 -15.38 -12.05
N PHE A 164 -11.93 -15.92 -10.85
CA PHE A 164 -10.69 -16.66 -10.58
C PHE A 164 -10.64 -17.99 -11.32
N VAL A 165 -11.55 -18.91 -11.05
CA VAL A 165 -11.36 -20.33 -11.43
C VAL A 165 -12.09 -20.76 -12.69
N LEU A 166 -13.04 -19.96 -13.19
CA LEU A 166 -13.80 -20.28 -14.42
C LEU A 166 -13.45 -19.39 -15.60
N ARG A 167 -12.84 -18.22 -15.37
CA ARG A 167 -12.45 -17.26 -16.43
C ARG A 167 -10.94 -17.01 -16.49
N LEU A 168 -10.21 -17.23 -15.39
CA LEU A 168 -8.75 -17.10 -15.30
C LEU A 168 -8.23 -15.69 -15.63
N PHE A 169 -8.96 -14.65 -15.19
CA PHE A 169 -8.67 -13.26 -15.54
C PHE A 169 -7.39 -12.71 -14.89
N ASN A 170 -6.66 -11.87 -15.62
CA ASN A 170 -5.47 -11.16 -15.14
C ASN A 170 -5.74 -10.29 -13.89
N ASP A 171 -6.96 -9.79 -13.74
CA ASP A 171 -7.42 -9.07 -12.54
C ASP A 171 -7.11 -9.81 -11.23
N CYS A 172 -7.17 -11.14 -11.25
CA CYS A 172 -6.91 -11.97 -10.07
C CYS A 172 -5.49 -11.75 -9.53
N VAL A 173 -4.50 -11.75 -10.42
CA VAL A 173 -3.09 -11.55 -10.08
C VAL A 173 -2.85 -10.12 -9.64
N ALA A 174 -3.36 -9.14 -10.39
CA ALA A 174 -3.19 -7.72 -10.08
C ALA A 174 -3.79 -7.36 -8.71
N MET A 175 -5.01 -7.82 -8.43
CA MET A 175 -5.69 -7.54 -7.17
C MET A 175 -5.03 -8.27 -5.98
N MET A 176 -4.51 -9.49 -6.17
CA MET A 176 -3.75 -10.17 -5.12
C MET A 176 -2.51 -9.36 -4.69
N PHE A 177 -1.73 -8.85 -5.65
CA PHE A 177 -0.59 -7.99 -5.32
C PHE A 177 -1.03 -6.67 -4.69
N LEU A 178 -2.13 -6.06 -5.15
CA LEU A 178 -2.67 -4.84 -4.53
C LEU A 178 -3.07 -5.09 -3.06
N HIS A 179 -3.78 -6.18 -2.77
CA HIS A 179 -4.16 -6.51 -1.39
C HIS A 179 -2.93 -6.84 -0.53
N ALA A 180 -1.92 -7.53 -1.09
CA ALA A 180 -0.66 -7.78 -0.41
C ALA A 180 0.07 -6.46 -0.08
N ALA A 181 0.11 -5.51 -1.02
CA ALA A 181 0.66 -4.18 -0.80
C ALA A 181 -0.08 -3.46 0.35
N LEU A 182 -1.41 -3.49 0.35
CA LEU A 182 -2.23 -2.91 1.42
C LEU A 182 -1.89 -3.54 2.79
N LEU A 183 -1.81 -4.87 2.87
CA LEU A 183 -1.46 -5.57 4.10
C LEU A 183 -0.07 -5.16 4.61
N LEU A 184 0.91 -5.00 3.72
CA LEU A 184 2.26 -4.54 4.05
C LEU A 184 2.28 -3.09 4.55
N LEU A 185 1.53 -2.20 3.90
CA LEU A 185 1.37 -0.80 4.31
C LEU A 185 0.74 -0.72 5.71
N MET A 186 -0.27 -1.54 6.01
CA MET A 186 -0.88 -1.65 7.34
C MET A 186 0.10 -2.17 8.42
N HIS A 187 1.11 -2.94 8.03
CA HIS A 187 2.20 -3.38 8.91
C HIS A 187 3.38 -2.39 8.95
N ARG A 188 3.19 -1.16 8.45
CA ARG A 188 4.23 -0.11 8.38
C ARG A 188 5.46 -0.51 7.55
N ARG A 189 5.37 -1.55 6.71
CA ARG A 189 6.42 -1.97 5.76
C ARG A 189 6.27 -1.21 4.44
N TRP A 190 6.38 0.12 4.50
CA TRP A 190 6.08 1.02 3.39
C TRP A 190 6.87 0.70 2.12
N ASN A 191 8.18 0.52 2.23
CA ASN A 191 9.05 0.26 1.09
C ASN A 191 8.61 -0.98 0.30
N LEU A 192 8.40 -2.09 1.03
CA LEU A 192 7.95 -3.33 0.42
C LEU A 192 6.51 -3.20 -0.11
N GLY A 193 5.64 -2.49 0.60
CA GLY A 193 4.28 -2.20 0.14
C GLY A 193 4.25 -1.44 -1.18
N LEU A 194 5.10 -0.42 -1.35
CA LEU A 194 5.20 0.35 -2.60
C LEU A 194 5.83 -0.45 -3.74
N ILE A 195 6.83 -1.29 -3.45
CA ILE A 195 7.40 -2.22 -4.44
C ILE A 195 6.33 -3.21 -4.92
N VAL A 196 5.57 -3.81 -4.01
CA VAL A 196 4.50 -4.75 -4.35
C VAL A 196 3.34 -4.04 -5.08
N PHE A 197 3.01 -2.80 -4.71
CA PHE A 197 2.05 -1.97 -5.45
C PHE A 197 2.53 -1.70 -6.88
N SER A 198 3.82 -1.41 -7.07
CA SER A 198 4.44 -1.26 -8.39
C SER A 198 4.30 -2.54 -9.21
N VAL A 199 4.56 -3.71 -8.62
CA VAL A 199 4.33 -5.01 -9.28
C VAL A 199 2.85 -5.17 -9.67
N ALA A 200 1.90 -4.78 -8.82
CA ALA A 200 0.48 -4.84 -9.19
C ALA A 200 0.15 -3.96 -10.42
N VAL A 201 0.72 -2.75 -10.49
CA VAL A 201 0.59 -1.85 -11.66
C VAL A 201 1.20 -2.47 -12.91
N SER A 202 2.35 -3.14 -12.82
CA SER A 202 2.99 -3.76 -13.98
C SER A 202 2.22 -4.96 -14.52
N VAL A 203 1.32 -5.55 -13.73
CA VAL A 203 0.39 -6.61 -14.16
C VAL A 203 -0.86 -6.01 -14.80
N LYS A 204 -1.44 -4.96 -14.22
CA LYS A 204 -2.61 -4.28 -14.77
C LYS A 204 -2.64 -2.80 -14.38
N MET A 205 -2.67 -1.93 -15.39
CA MET A 205 -2.65 -0.48 -15.20
C MET A 205 -3.83 0.07 -14.36
N ASN A 206 -4.97 -0.64 -14.30
CA ASN A 206 -6.14 -0.21 -13.52
C ASN A 206 -5.84 -0.03 -12.02
N VAL A 207 -4.77 -0.67 -11.53
CA VAL A 207 -4.30 -0.48 -10.15
C VAL A 207 -3.88 0.97 -9.88
N LEU A 208 -3.55 1.77 -10.90
CA LEU A 208 -3.28 3.20 -10.77
C LEU A 208 -4.45 4.00 -10.19
N LEU A 209 -5.68 3.50 -10.27
CA LEU A 209 -6.84 4.13 -9.63
C LEU A 209 -6.73 4.17 -8.10
N TYR A 210 -5.86 3.34 -7.50
CA TYR A 210 -5.56 3.35 -6.07
C TYR A 210 -4.38 4.27 -5.72
N ALA A 211 -3.70 4.88 -6.70
CA ALA A 211 -2.58 5.77 -6.45
C ALA A 211 -2.97 7.08 -5.75
N PRO A 212 -4.09 7.77 -6.08
CA PRO A 212 -4.51 8.98 -5.36
C PRO A 212 -4.72 8.78 -3.84
N PRO A 213 -5.49 7.78 -3.35
CA PRO A 213 -5.62 7.57 -1.91
C PRO A 213 -4.30 7.11 -1.26
N LEU A 214 -3.44 6.38 -1.99
CA LEU A 214 -2.10 6.02 -1.50
C LEU A 214 -1.20 7.24 -1.32
N LEU A 215 -1.23 8.19 -2.27
CA LEU A 215 -0.51 9.46 -2.17
C LEU A 215 -0.98 10.27 -0.95
N LEU A 216 -2.30 10.39 -0.76
CA LEU A 216 -2.85 11.08 0.42
C LEU A 216 -2.40 10.43 1.74
N LEU A 217 -2.37 9.10 1.78
CA LEU A 217 -1.88 8.35 2.93
C LEU A 217 -0.38 8.63 3.19
N MET A 218 0.44 8.63 2.15
CA MET A 218 1.87 8.93 2.24
C MET A 218 2.12 10.36 2.73
N LEU A 219 1.39 11.34 2.20
CA LEU A 219 1.49 12.74 2.62
C LEU A 219 1.17 12.90 4.11
N LYS A 220 0.11 12.25 4.63
CA LYS A 220 -0.21 12.32 6.07
C LYS A 220 0.88 11.68 6.93
N VAL A 221 1.37 10.51 6.55
CA VAL A 221 2.42 9.82 7.32
C VAL A 221 3.68 10.68 7.36
N GLN A 222 4.03 11.32 6.25
CA GLN A 222 5.15 12.24 6.22
C GLN A 222 4.93 13.46 7.11
N ILE A 223 3.74 14.06 7.10
CA ILE A 223 3.41 15.19 8.00
C ILE A 223 3.56 14.76 9.47
N ILE A 224 3.04 13.59 9.86
CA ILE A 224 3.16 13.07 11.23
C ILE A 224 4.64 12.86 11.59
N LEU A 225 5.42 12.21 10.73
CA LEU A 225 6.85 11.98 10.96
C LEU A 225 7.62 13.30 11.07
N THR A 226 7.33 14.29 10.23
CA THR A 226 7.97 15.62 10.30
C THR A 226 7.65 16.31 11.62
N VAL A 227 6.39 16.25 12.09
CA VAL A 227 6.00 16.82 13.40
C VAL A 227 6.70 16.09 14.54
N GLU A 228 6.75 14.75 14.53
CA GLU A 228 7.46 13.97 15.54
C GLU A 228 8.96 14.29 15.59
N HIS A 229 9.62 14.41 14.44
CA HIS A 229 11.04 14.80 14.37
C HIS A 229 11.27 16.23 14.87
N VAL A 230 10.41 17.18 14.50
CA VAL A 230 10.51 18.57 14.98
C VAL A 230 10.28 18.63 16.49
N VAL A 231 9.28 17.93 17.02
CA VAL A 231 9.03 17.83 18.46
C VAL A 231 10.20 17.15 19.17
N PHE A 232 10.76 16.07 18.62
CA PHE A 232 11.94 15.39 19.16
C PHE A 232 13.17 16.30 19.18
N ILE A 233 13.42 17.06 18.10
CA ILE A 233 14.48 18.07 18.04
C ILE A 233 14.24 19.16 19.08
N ILE A 234 13.01 19.66 19.22
CA ILE A 234 12.65 20.66 20.23
C ILE A 234 12.86 20.09 21.65
N CYS A 235 12.44 18.86 21.93
CA CYS A 235 12.62 18.20 23.22
C CYS A 235 14.10 17.95 23.54
N LEU A 236 14.92 17.51 22.58
CA LEU A 236 16.38 17.39 22.72
C LEU A 236 17.02 18.76 23.00
N LYS A 237 16.56 19.79 22.30
CA LYS A 237 17.08 21.15 22.46
C LYS A 237 16.72 21.69 23.83
N LEU A 238 15.48 21.50 24.28
CA LEU A 238 14.99 21.85 25.63
C LEU A 238 15.67 21.06 26.75
N SER A 239 16.01 19.77 26.54
CA SER A 239 16.75 18.98 27.53
C SER A 239 18.24 19.36 27.63
N GLN A 240 18.79 20.06 26.63
CA GLN A 240 20.16 20.56 26.62
C GLN A 240 20.29 22.06 26.96
N MET A 241 19.18 22.79 27.17
CA MET A 241 19.27 24.21 27.48
C MET A 241 19.49 24.48 28.97
N ARG A 242 20.70 24.91 29.33
CA ARG A 242 20.93 25.78 30.50
C ARG A 242 21.23 27.24 30.15
N SER A 243 21.26 27.63 28.87
CA SER A 243 21.46 29.02 28.43
C SER A 243 20.97 29.23 26.99
N TYR A 244 19.76 29.75 26.78
CA TYR A 244 19.23 30.06 25.43
C TYR A 244 18.72 31.49 25.24
N ASN A 245 18.75 32.33 26.26
CA ASN A 245 18.18 33.68 26.17
C ASN A 245 19.08 34.70 25.44
N LEU A 246 20.28 34.35 24.98
CA LEU A 246 21.22 35.33 24.40
C LEU A 246 21.25 35.40 22.87
N PHE A 247 20.75 34.38 22.16
CA PHE A 247 20.89 34.31 20.68
C PHE A 247 19.68 34.89 19.92
N TYR A 248 18.48 34.80 20.49
CA TYR A 248 17.24 35.18 19.78
C TYR A 248 17.04 36.69 19.64
N SER A 249 17.56 37.47 20.58
CA SER A 249 17.40 38.94 20.60
C SER A 249 18.15 39.64 19.45
N LYS A 250 19.25 39.07 18.95
CA LYS A 250 20.06 39.67 17.88
C LYS A 250 19.62 39.33 16.46
N TYR A 251 18.86 38.24 16.25
CA TYR A 251 18.56 37.74 14.91
C TYR A 251 17.28 38.34 14.30
N LEU A 252 16.40 38.94 15.12
CA LEU A 252 15.12 39.49 14.66
C LEU A 252 15.17 40.97 14.22
N GLN A 253 16.32 41.64 14.30
CA GLN A 253 16.41 43.08 14.04
C GLN A 253 16.91 43.47 12.64
N SER A 254 17.12 42.52 11.71
CA SER A 254 17.76 42.83 10.41
C SER A 254 17.08 42.25 9.17
N MET A 255 15.75 42.08 9.16
CA MET A 255 15.06 41.64 7.93
C MET A 255 13.96 42.62 7.51
N ASP A 256 14.23 43.30 6.40
CA ASP A 256 13.35 44.24 5.72
C ASP A 256 12.23 43.48 4.99
N ILE A 257 11.05 44.11 4.86
CA ILE A 257 9.84 43.54 4.23
C ILE A 257 10.08 43.05 2.79
N ILE A 258 11.02 43.68 2.07
CA ILE A 258 11.40 43.28 0.70
C ILE A 258 12.13 41.91 0.69
N GLY A 259 12.92 41.61 1.72
CA GLY A 259 13.57 40.31 1.88
C GLY A 259 12.59 39.18 2.17
N VAL A 260 11.50 39.48 2.90
CA VAL A 260 10.40 38.52 3.15
C VAL A 260 9.63 38.24 1.86
N PHE A 261 9.42 39.25 1.01
CA PHE A 261 8.73 39.07 -0.27
C PHE A 261 9.57 38.27 -1.28
N TRP A 262 10.88 38.50 -1.37
CA TRP A 262 11.78 37.68 -2.19
C TRP A 262 11.98 36.26 -1.65
N ALA A 263 11.92 36.05 -0.33
CA ALA A 263 11.92 34.71 0.26
C ALA A 263 10.64 33.93 -0.07
N LEU A 264 9.48 34.60 -0.07
CA LEU A 264 8.19 34.00 -0.45
C LEU A 264 8.07 33.80 -1.98
N ALA A 265 8.58 34.72 -2.80
CA ALA A 265 8.64 34.58 -4.25
C ALA A 265 9.66 33.52 -4.70
N GLY A 266 10.80 33.40 -3.99
CA GLY A 266 11.76 32.31 -4.15
C GLY A 266 11.16 30.95 -3.76
N ALA A 267 10.36 30.89 -2.70
CA ALA A 267 9.61 29.69 -2.32
C ALA A 267 8.57 29.29 -3.38
N ALA A 268 7.93 30.26 -4.04
CA ALA A 268 6.96 30.03 -5.13
C ALA A 268 7.62 29.69 -6.49
N LEU A 269 8.85 30.14 -6.76
CA LEU A 269 9.61 29.79 -7.97
C LEU A 269 10.37 28.45 -7.82
N VAL A 270 10.68 28.04 -6.59
CA VAL A 270 11.13 26.66 -6.28
C VAL A 270 9.97 25.66 -6.38
N GLN A 271 8.73 26.12 -6.58
CA GLN A 271 7.53 25.27 -6.68
C GLN A 271 7.54 24.31 -7.89
N VAL A 272 8.39 24.52 -8.90
CA VAL A 272 8.58 23.56 -10.01
C VAL A 272 9.58 22.44 -9.65
N HIS A 273 10.44 22.64 -8.64
CA HIS A 273 11.26 21.59 -8.02
C HIS A 273 10.67 21.04 -6.70
N THR A 274 9.59 21.62 -6.18
CA THR A 274 8.91 21.10 -4.96
C THR A 274 8.19 19.76 -5.13
N CYS A 275 8.13 19.18 -6.34
CA CYS A 275 7.80 17.75 -6.45
C CYS A 275 8.88 16.86 -5.83
N GLU A 276 10.15 17.27 -5.78
CA GLU A 276 11.21 16.47 -5.12
C GLU A 276 11.24 16.65 -3.59
N LEU A 277 10.90 17.83 -3.06
CA LEU A 277 10.89 18.06 -1.60
C LEU A 277 9.67 17.48 -0.87
N VAL A 278 8.55 17.27 -1.56
CA VAL A 278 7.43 16.47 -1.06
C VAL A 278 7.74 14.95 -1.11
N ILE A 279 8.77 14.56 -1.86
CA ILE A 279 9.26 13.18 -2.03
C ILE A 279 10.44 12.84 -1.09
N LEU A 280 11.22 13.83 -0.64
CA LEU A 280 12.45 13.68 0.14
C LEU A 280 12.33 13.11 1.57
N GLY A 281 11.12 12.71 1.99
CA GLY A 281 10.89 11.98 3.24
C GLY A 281 10.92 10.45 3.12
N PHE A 282 10.71 9.93 1.90
CA PHE A 282 11.08 8.56 1.55
C PHE A 282 12.50 8.63 1.01
N LYS A 283 13.42 7.83 1.55
CA LYS A 283 14.81 7.73 1.03
C LYS A 283 14.78 7.77 -0.51
N ASN A 284 15.58 8.62 -1.14
CA ASN A 284 15.72 8.72 -2.61
C ASN A 284 15.82 7.33 -3.29
N ASP A 285 16.38 6.36 -2.57
CA ASP A 285 16.47 4.95 -2.94
C ASP A 285 15.13 4.26 -3.25
N LEU A 286 14.01 4.64 -2.62
CA LEU A 286 12.74 3.93 -2.75
C LEU A 286 11.97 4.32 -4.02
N PHE A 287 11.82 5.62 -4.28
CA PHE A 287 11.23 6.10 -5.53
C PHE A 287 12.09 5.68 -6.73
N SER A 288 13.41 5.70 -6.55
CA SER A 288 14.36 5.09 -7.49
C SER A 288 14.03 3.60 -7.68
N SER A 289 13.95 2.79 -6.62
CA SER A 289 13.66 1.34 -6.70
C SER A 289 12.35 0.99 -7.42
N VAL A 290 11.27 1.74 -7.14
CA VAL A 290 9.97 1.53 -7.77
C VAL A 290 10.01 1.86 -9.27
N SER A 291 10.63 3.00 -9.62
CA SER A 291 10.74 3.47 -11.00
C SER A 291 11.70 2.58 -11.80
N THR A 292 12.86 2.24 -11.22
CA THR A 292 13.82 1.29 -11.76
C THR A 292 13.16 -0.05 -12.01
N GLY A 293 12.34 -0.56 -11.09
CA GLY A 293 11.58 -1.80 -11.29
C GLY A 293 10.66 -1.77 -12.52
N GLN A 294 9.90 -0.68 -12.72
CA GLN A 294 9.04 -0.52 -13.90
C GLN A 294 9.84 -0.42 -15.19
N ILE A 295 10.95 0.32 -15.17
CA ILE A 295 11.84 0.47 -16.32
C ILE A 295 12.47 -0.87 -16.68
N LEU A 296 12.96 -1.63 -15.70
CA LEU A 296 13.58 -2.94 -15.91
C LEU A 296 12.59 -3.95 -16.50
N LEU A 297 11.36 -4.00 -15.99
CA LEU A 297 10.31 -4.84 -16.55
C LEU A 297 9.95 -4.40 -17.98
N GLY A 298 9.87 -3.10 -18.24
CA GLY A 298 9.57 -2.58 -19.57
C GLY A 298 10.74 -2.61 -20.56
N LEU A 299 11.98 -2.85 -20.09
CA LEU A 299 13.21 -2.54 -20.81
C LEU A 299 13.27 -3.15 -22.23
N PRO A 300 12.93 -4.44 -22.45
CA PRO A 300 12.98 -5.02 -23.79
C PRO A 300 12.07 -4.32 -24.80
N PHE A 301 10.97 -3.73 -24.33
CA PHE A 301 9.98 -3.03 -25.14
C PHE A 301 10.29 -1.53 -25.25
N LEU A 302 10.79 -0.93 -24.18
CA LEU A 302 11.20 0.48 -24.15
C LEU A 302 12.38 0.76 -25.08
N VAL A 303 13.32 -0.19 -25.21
CA VAL A 303 14.48 -0.03 -26.10
C VAL A 303 14.12 -0.30 -27.56
N SER A 304 13.19 -1.23 -27.83
CA SER A 304 12.86 -1.64 -29.20
C SER A 304 11.66 -0.88 -29.80
N HIS A 305 10.56 -0.75 -29.06
CA HIS A 305 9.30 -0.17 -29.51
C HIS A 305 8.62 0.67 -28.40
N PRO A 306 9.26 1.75 -27.91
CA PRO A 306 8.79 2.51 -26.74
C PRO A 306 7.37 3.08 -26.92
N VAL A 307 7.07 3.61 -28.10
CA VAL A 307 5.75 4.20 -28.39
C VAL A 307 4.66 3.13 -28.37
N ALA A 308 4.92 1.97 -28.99
CA ALA A 308 3.96 0.86 -29.00
C ALA A 308 3.72 0.31 -27.60
N TYR A 309 4.79 0.20 -26.79
CA TYR A 309 4.69 -0.22 -25.40
C TYR A 309 3.82 0.73 -24.58
N ILE A 310 4.21 2.01 -24.49
CA ILE A 310 3.52 2.98 -23.62
C ILE A 310 2.07 3.20 -24.04
N SER A 311 1.82 3.38 -25.34
CA SER A 311 0.46 3.64 -25.85
C SER A 311 -0.51 2.48 -25.67
N ARG A 312 -0.02 1.23 -25.60
CA ARG A 312 -0.87 0.04 -25.41
C ARG A 312 -0.94 -0.41 -23.96
N ALA A 313 0.20 -0.52 -23.29
CA ALA A 313 0.27 -0.94 -21.89
C ALA A 313 -0.44 0.03 -20.94
N PHE A 314 -0.43 1.33 -21.25
CA PHE A 314 -1.04 2.40 -20.46
C PHE A 314 -2.09 3.17 -21.27
N ASN A 315 -2.98 2.44 -21.95
CA ASN A 315 -4.01 3.04 -22.79
C ASN A 315 -5.18 3.61 -21.97
N LEU A 316 -5.06 4.89 -21.58
CA LEU A 316 -6.11 5.63 -20.87
C LEU A 316 -7.30 6.04 -21.76
N GLY A 317 -7.18 5.91 -23.08
CA GLY A 317 -8.24 6.23 -24.04
C GLY A 317 -9.21 5.07 -24.29
N ARG A 318 -8.98 3.90 -23.71
CA ARG A 318 -9.85 2.72 -23.90
C ARG A 318 -11.21 2.95 -23.27
N VAL A 319 -12.25 2.77 -24.08
CA VAL A 319 -13.66 2.82 -23.65
C VAL A 319 -14.17 1.39 -23.48
N PHE A 320 -14.89 1.13 -22.39
CA PHE A 320 -15.56 -0.16 -22.21
C PHE A 320 -16.73 -0.30 -23.19
N ILE A 321 -16.98 -1.51 -23.65
CA ILE A 321 -18.15 -1.80 -24.49
C ILE A 321 -19.37 -1.88 -23.56
N HIS A 322 -20.41 -1.10 -23.84
CA HIS A 322 -21.63 -1.05 -23.01
C HIS A 322 -22.27 -2.43 -22.83
N PHE A 323 -22.19 -3.28 -23.86
CA PHE A 323 -22.66 -4.66 -23.81
C PHE A 323 -22.16 -5.43 -22.57
N TRP A 324 -20.86 -5.31 -22.25
CA TRP A 324 -20.20 -5.99 -21.13
C TRP A 324 -20.28 -5.24 -19.80
N SER A 325 -20.90 -4.05 -19.77
CA SER A 325 -21.02 -3.25 -18.55
C SER A 325 -22.11 -3.84 -17.64
N VAL A 326 -21.71 -4.43 -16.51
CA VAL A 326 -22.68 -5.02 -15.56
C VAL A 326 -23.25 -3.96 -14.64
N ASN A 327 -22.38 -3.22 -13.95
CA ASN A 327 -22.80 -2.24 -12.93
C ASN A 327 -23.40 -0.97 -13.55
N PHE A 328 -23.11 -0.69 -14.83
CA PHE A 328 -23.58 0.50 -15.55
C PHE A 328 -24.60 0.17 -16.64
N LYS A 329 -25.16 -1.06 -16.64
CA LYS A 329 -26.10 -1.49 -17.68
C LYS A 329 -27.36 -0.62 -17.76
N PHE A 330 -27.73 0.00 -16.64
CA PHE A 330 -28.88 0.91 -16.54
C PHE A 330 -28.65 2.26 -17.23
N ILE A 331 -27.41 2.62 -17.56
CA ILE A 331 -27.09 3.88 -18.24
C ILE A 331 -27.23 3.68 -19.76
N PRO A 332 -27.89 4.58 -20.51
CA PRO A 332 -27.95 4.49 -21.96
C PRO A 332 -26.56 4.44 -22.61
N GLU A 333 -26.40 3.61 -23.63
CA GLU A 333 -25.11 3.44 -24.32
C GLU A 333 -24.47 4.76 -24.78
N PRO A 334 -25.20 5.73 -25.38
CA PRO A 334 -24.62 7.01 -25.80
C PRO A 334 -24.02 7.81 -24.63
N VAL A 335 -24.60 7.68 -23.43
CA VAL A 335 -24.08 8.34 -22.22
C VAL A 335 -22.88 7.57 -21.69
N PHE A 336 -22.96 6.25 -21.64
CA PHE A 336 -21.90 5.39 -21.10
C PHE A 336 -20.56 5.54 -21.85
N VAL A 337 -20.61 5.62 -23.18
CA VAL A 337 -19.39 5.78 -24.02
C VAL A 337 -18.91 7.23 -24.14
N SER A 338 -19.66 8.20 -23.58
CA SER A 338 -19.34 9.61 -23.72
C SER A 338 -18.12 10.02 -22.88
N LYS A 339 -17.28 10.89 -23.45
CA LYS A 339 -16.15 11.51 -22.72
C LYS A 339 -16.62 12.33 -21.52
N GLY A 340 -17.77 13.00 -21.65
CA GLY A 340 -18.35 13.80 -20.58
C GLY A 340 -18.67 12.97 -19.35
N PHE A 341 -19.28 11.79 -19.54
CA PHE A 341 -19.57 10.87 -18.43
C PHE A 341 -18.31 10.33 -17.76
N ALA A 342 -17.28 9.97 -18.53
CA ALA A 342 -16.00 9.52 -17.97
C ALA A 342 -15.31 10.61 -17.13
N ILE A 343 -15.27 11.86 -17.62
CA ILE A 343 -14.71 13.00 -16.89
C ILE A 343 -15.53 13.29 -15.62
N PHE A 344 -16.86 13.22 -15.70
CA PHE A 344 -17.73 13.38 -14.54
C PHE A 344 -17.43 12.35 -13.45
N LEU A 345 -17.31 11.05 -13.80
CA LEU A 345 -16.98 9.99 -12.83
C LEU A 345 -15.63 10.22 -12.17
N LEU A 346 -14.62 10.64 -12.95
CA LEU A 346 -13.30 10.95 -12.42
C LEU A 346 -13.33 12.15 -11.47
N ALA A 347 -14.00 13.24 -11.87
CA ALA A 347 -14.15 14.43 -11.04
C ALA A 347 -14.89 14.11 -9.74
N ALA A 348 -16.00 13.35 -9.81
CA ALA A 348 -16.75 12.91 -8.64
C ALA A 348 -15.88 12.09 -7.69
N HIS A 349 -15.06 11.15 -8.21
CA HIS A 349 -14.14 10.36 -7.41
C HIS A 349 -13.10 11.23 -6.68
N LEU A 350 -12.44 12.15 -7.40
CA LEU A 350 -11.42 13.04 -6.82
C LEU A 350 -12.01 14.01 -5.79
N ILE A 351 -13.20 14.56 -6.06
CA ILE A 351 -13.92 15.43 -5.11
C ILE A 351 -14.29 14.65 -3.85
N LEU A 352 -14.84 13.44 -3.97
CA LEU A 352 -15.16 12.60 -2.81
C LEU A 352 -13.92 12.26 -1.99
N LEU A 353 -12.78 11.97 -2.64
CA LEU A 353 -11.51 11.76 -1.94
C LEU A 353 -11.04 13.02 -1.21
N ALA A 354 -11.13 14.20 -1.84
CA ALA A 354 -10.76 15.47 -1.23
C ALA A 354 -11.65 15.81 -0.03
N LEU A 355 -12.97 15.62 -0.15
CA LEU A 355 -13.93 15.80 0.94
C LEU A 355 -13.64 14.82 2.09
N PHE A 356 -13.39 13.54 1.78
CA PHE A 356 -13.04 12.55 2.78
C PHE A 356 -11.74 12.92 3.51
N ALA A 357 -10.72 13.33 2.75
CA ALA A 357 -9.45 13.80 3.30
C ALA A 357 -9.68 14.99 4.26
N HIS A 358 -10.40 16.02 3.82
CA HIS A 358 -10.63 17.23 4.61
C HIS A 358 -11.49 16.99 5.86
N TYR A 359 -12.64 16.32 5.71
CA TYR A 359 -13.64 16.25 6.80
C TYR A 359 -13.45 15.10 7.78
N ARG A 360 -12.88 13.97 7.34
CA ARG A 360 -12.76 12.76 8.16
C ARG A 360 -11.33 12.44 8.56
N TRP A 361 -10.35 12.82 7.73
CA TRP A 361 -8.99 12.31 7.87
C TRP A 361 -7.96 13.36 8.30
N CYS A 362 -8.11 14.63 7.92
CA CYS A 362 -7.22 15.74 8.32
C CYS A 362 -7.70 16.50 9.57
N LYS A 363 -8.78 16.04 10.21
CA LYS A 363 -9.02 16.29 11.63
C LYS A 363 -8.12 15.38 12.44
#